data_AF-A0AAD6HE43-F1
#
_entry.id   AF-A0AAD6HE43-F1
#
_cell.length_a   1.000
_cell.length_b   1.000
_cell.length_c   1.000
_cell.angle_alpha   90.00
_cell.angle_beta   90.00
_cell.angle_gamma   90.00
#
_symmetry.space_group_name_H-M   'P 1'
#
loop_
_entity.id
_entity.type
_entity.pdbx_description
1 polymer ?
#
loop_
_entity_poly.entity_id
_entity_poly.type
_entity_poly.pdbx_seq_one_letter_code
_entity_poly.pdbx_strand_id
1 'polypeptide(L)'
;MPQYSFIHKPSFLRSFHQNTLDPLFLRCICGIASRFIQPGLQQGYVADWLKEVEAQVWPKISEMKVGNLQILLSLICWYSVERKVSNLWTASAMAARIAYGLRLNHEASDKIPFILKETRRRLVWSIFMLDKLYAGGFPELTLCPANTLHVKLPCEEQNFELDIPVETSLLVQAGSFPEESGIGIMGYIARLMSIRHAILE
;
A
#
# COMPACT_ATOMS: atom_id res chain seq x y z
N MET A 1 7.47 8.47 -1.58
CA MET A 1 6.59 7.75 -2.53
C MET A 1 5.27 7.45 -1.83
N PRO A 2 4.22 8.23 -2.06
CA PRO A 2 2.94 8.17 -1.34
C PRO A 2 2.29 6.78 -1.35
N GLN A 3 2.50 6.01 -2.42
CA GLN A 3 2.05 4.62 -2.57
C GLN A 3 2.66 3.61 -1.58
N TYR A 4 3.64 3.99 -0.77
CA TYR A 4 4.16 3.13 0.30
C TYR A 4 3.88 3.68 1.72
N SER A 5 2.97 4.64 1.85
CA SER A 5 2.60 5.30 3.12
C SER A 5 1.47 4.55 3.84
N PHE A 6 1.57 3.23 3.97
CA PHE A 6 0.55 2.38 4.63
C PHE A 6 0.95 1.90 6.02
N ILE A 7 2.16 2.22 6.49
CA ILE A 7 2.68 1.78 7.78
C ILE A 7 2.37 2.83 8.83
N HIS A 8 1.55 2.47 9.82
CA HIS A 8 1.34 3.31 10.99
C HIS A 8 2.58 3.28 11.89
N LYS A 9 3.42 4.32 11.80
CA LYS A 9 4.72 4.39 12.49
C LYS A 9 4.64 4.17 14.02
N PRO A 10 3.73 4.81 14.77
CA PRO A 10 3.61 4.57 16.22
C PRO A 10 3.26 3.11 16.56
N SER A 11 2.34 2.49 15.82
CA SER A 11 2.00 1.07 16.04
C SER A 11 3.16 0.15 15.70
N PHE A 12 3.86 0.42 14.59
CA PHE A 12 5.03 -0.36 14.18
C PHE A 12 6.13 -0.33 15.23
N LEU A 13 6.49 0.87 15.72
CA LEU A 13 7.52 1.03 16.75
C LEU A 13 7.10 0.42 18.09
N ARG A 14 5.83 0.57 18.48
CA ARG A 14 5.28 -0.08 19.68
C ARG A 14 5.43 -1.60 19.60
N SER A 15 5.03 -2.22 18.49
CA SER A 15 5.15 -3.66 18.29
C SER A 15 6.61 -4.13 18.27
N PHE A 16 7.53 -3.30 17.75
CA PHE A 16 8.97 -3.56 17.83
C PHE A 16 9.47 -3.58 19.27
N HIS A 17 9.16 -2.54 20.06
CA HIS A 17 9.55 -2.46 21.47
C HIS A 17 8.94 -3.58 22.33
N GLN A 18 7.78 -4.09 21.95
CA GLN A 18 7.09 -5.20 22.63
C GLN A 18 7.52 -6.60 22.13
N ASN A 19 8.42 -6.70 21.15
CA ASN A 19 8.81 -7.96 20.51
C ASN A 19 7.63 -8.74 19.88
N THR A 20 6.59 -8.04 19.44
CA THR A 20 5.40 -8.64 18.80
C THR A 20 5.35 -8.42 17.29
N LEU A 21 6.26 -7.60 16.75
CA LEU A 21 6.37 -7.35 15.31
C LEU A 21 6.86 -8.59 14.56
N ASP A 22 6.26 -8.89 13.41
CA ASP A 22 6.73 -9.95 12.53
C ASP A 22 8.20 -9.69 12.13
N PRO A 23 9.15 -10.57 12.49
CA PRO A 23 10.55 -10.40 12.14
C PRO A 23 10.78 -10.30 10.63
N LEU A 24 9.94 -10.96 9.83
CA LEU A 24 10.02 -10.91 8.38
C LEU A 24 9.67 -9.52 7.86
N PHE A 25 8.63 -8.90 8.43
CA PHE A 25 8.24 -7.54 8.08
C PHE A 25 9.29 -6.53 8.52
N LEU A 26 9.84 -6.65 9.73
CA LEU A 26 10.93 -5.81 10.21
C LEU A 26 12.15 -5.86 9.27
N ARG A 27 12.61 -7.07 8.92
CA ARG A 27 13.74 -7.26 8.00
C ARG A 27 13.48 -6.63 6.63
N CYS A 28 12.26 -6.76 6.11
CA CYS A 28 11.86 -6.15 4.86
C CYS A 28 12.01 -4.62 4.90
N ILE A 29 11.44 -3.98 5.94
CA ILE A 29 11.49 -2.53 6.10
C ILE A 29 12.93 -2.02 6.30
N CYS A 30 13.72 -2.68 7.15
CA CYS A 30 15.12 -2.32 7.35
C CYS A 30 15.95 -2.48 6.07
N GLY A 31 15.72 -3.56 5.31
CA GLY A 31 16.41 -3.79 4.04
C GLY A 31 16.09 -2.75 2.98
N ILE A 32 14.83 -2.29 2.92
CA ILE A 32 14.43 -1.21 1.99
C ILE A 32 14.98 0.14 2.46
N ALA A 33 14.85 0.45 3.76
CA ALA A 33 15.28 1.72 4.33
C ALA A 33 16.79 1.96 4.20
N SER A 34 17.61 0.92 4.32
CA SER A 34 19.08 1.04 4.22
C SER A 34 19.54 1.62 2.87
N ARG A 35 18.79 1.37 1.79
CA ARG A 35 19.03 1.94 0.45
C ARG A 35 18.93 3.46 0.41
N PHE A 36 18.15 4.06 1.32
CA PHE A 36 17.94 5.50 1.39
C PHE A 36 18.84 6.20 2.42
N ILE A 37 19.42 5.45 3.38
CA ILE A 37 20.27 6.01 4.44
C ILE A 37 21.73 6.15 3.98
N GLN A 38 22.28 5.14 3.30
CA GLN A 38 23.66 5.15 2.81
C GLN A 38 23.76 4.51 1.42
N PRO A 39 23.58 5.29 0.33
CA PRO A 39 23.71 4.78 -1.03
C PRO A 39 25.18 4.40 -1.30
N GLY A 40 25.53 3.13 -1.09
CA GLY A 40 26.85 2.57 -1.43
C GLY A 40 27.43 1.57 -0.42
N LEU A 41 27.00 1.60 0.84
CA LEU A 41 27.50 0.66 1.85
C LEU A 41 26.70 -0.65 1.80
N GLN A 42 27.38 -1.79 1.69
CA GLN A 42 26.82 -3.14 1.90
C GLN A 42 25.60 -3.53 1.04
N GLN A 43 25.50 -3.04 -0.20
CA GLN A 43 24.35 -3.35 -1.07
C GLN A 43 24.14 -4.85 -1.32
N GLY A 44 25.22 -5.64 -1.38
CA GLY A 44 25.14 -7.09 -1.62
C GLY A 44 24.41 -7.82 -0.48
N TYR A 45 24.87 -7.64 0.75
CA TYR A 45 24.31 -8.30 1.93
C TYR A 45 22.85 -7.91 2.18
N VAL A 46 22.51 -6.62 2.00
CA VAL A 46 21.12 -6.14 2.10
C VAL A 46 20.24 -6.73 1.00
N ALA A 47 20.76 -6.86 -0.22
CA ALA A 47 20.00 -7.49 -1.31
C ALA A 47 19.74 -8.97 -1.01
N ASP A 48 20.71 -9.68 -0.42
CA ASP A 48 20.54 -11.08 -0.03
C ASP A 48 19.52 -11.23 1.10
N TRP A 49 19.51 -10.33 2.08
CA TRP A 49 18.44 -10.26 3.08
C TRP A 49 17.05 -10.11 2.47
N LEU A 50 16.89 -9.23 1.47
CA LEU A 50 15.59 -9.02 0.83
C LEU A 50 15.18 -10.21 -0.05
N LYS A 51 16.14 -10.93 -0.65
CA LYS A 51 15.85 -12.21 -1.31
C LYS A 51 15.39 -13.28 -0.33
N GLU A 52 15.98 -13.35 0.87
CA GLU A 52 15.53 -14.26 1.92
C GLU A 52 14.11 -13.91 2.39
N VAL A 53 13.81 -12.61 2.50
CA VAL A 53 12.45 -12.14 2.82
C VAL A 53 11.47 -12.56 1.73
N GLU A 54 11.83 -12.36 0.47
CA GLU A 54 11.05 -12.79 -0.70
C GLU A 54 10.78 -14.31 -0.67
N ALA A 55 11.81 -15.13 -0.47
CA ALA A 55 11.69 -16.58 -0.40
C ALA A 55 10.77 -17.06 0.73
N GLN A 56 10.76 -16.36 1.87
CA GLN A 56 9.94 -16.70 3.03
C GLN A 56 8.50 -16.19 2.93
N VAL A 57 8.25 -15.08 2.24
CA VAL A 57 6.88 -14.55 2.10
C VAL A 57 6.09 -15.34 1.06
N TRP A 58 6.72 -15.80 -0.03
CA TRP A 58 5.99 -16.45 -1.13
C TRP A 58 5.11 -17.63 -0.70
N PRO A 59 5.57 -18.58 0.15
CA PRO A 59 4.72 -19.66 0.65
C PRO A 59 3.54 -19.17 1.50
N LYS A 60 3.68 -18.03 2.17
CA LYS A 60 2.66 -17.44 3.08
C LYS A 60 1.60 -16.62 2.34
N ILE A 61 1.84 -16.24 1.08
CA ILE A 61 0.91 -15.40 0.32
C ILE A 61 -0.48 -16.07 0.17
N SER A 62 -0.53 -17.40 0.08
CA SER A 62 -1.77 -18.17 -0.01
C SER A 62 -2.69 -18.03 1.21
N GLU A 63 -2.14 -17.65 2.38
CA GLU A 63 -2.93 -17.41 3.60
C GLU A 63 -3.79 -16.14 3.52
N MET A 64 -3.52 -15.26 2.54
CA MET A 64 -4.24 -14.00 2.32
C MET A 64 -4.42 -13.18 3.60
N LYS A 65 -3.33 -12.88 4.32
CA LYS A 65 -3.36 -12.03 5.53
C LYS A 65 -2.88 -10.61 5.21
N VAL A 66 -3.41 -9.62 5.93
CA VAL A 66 -3.00 -8.20 5.80
C VAL A 66 -1.49 -8.02 6.01
N GLY A 67 -0.88 -8.73 6.98
CA GLY A 67 0.56 -8.67 7.21
C GLY A 67 1.38 -9.17 6.00
N ASN A 68 0.95 -10.27 5.36
CA ASN A 68 1.61 -10.78 4.16
C ASN A 68 1.47 -9.80 2.99
N LEU A 69 0.32 -9.11 2.88
CA LEU A 69 0.13 -8.05 1.89
C LEU A 69 1.03 -6.83 2.15
N GLN A 70 1.23 -6.43 3.41
CA GLN A 70 2.15 -5.35 3.78
C GLN A 70 3.61 -5.69 3.39
N ILE A 71 4.04 -6.92 3.63
CA ILE A 71 5.38 -7.40 3.23
C ILE A 71 5.47 -7.41 1.69
N LEU A 72 4.46 -7.92 0.99
CA LEU A 72 4.45 -7.97 -0.48
C LEU A 72 4.53 -6.57 -1.10
N LEU A 73 3.77 -5.60 -0.60
CA LEU A 73 3.82 -4.21 -1.07
C LEU A 73 5.17 -3.55 -0.77
N SER A 74 5.80 -3.90 0.35
CA SER A 74 7.16 -3.47 0.67
C SER A 74 8.17 -4.06 -0.33
N LEU A 75 8.06 -5.35 -0.67
CA LEU A 75 8.89 -5.97 -1.72
C LEU A 75 8.65 -5.34 -3.10
N ILE A 76 7.41 -4.95 -3.43
CA ILE A 76 7.13 -4.20 -4.66
C ILE A 76 7.89 -2.87 -4.69
N CYS A 77 8.02 -2.17 -3.56
CA CYS A 77 8.91 -1.00 -3.45
C CYS A 77 10.35 -1.37 -3.79
N TRP A 78 10.85 -2.46 -3.21
CA TRP A 78 12.20 -2.94 -3.51
C TRP A 78 12.38 -3.29 -5.00
N TYR A 79 11.45 -4.01 -5.62
CA TYR A 79 11.51 -4.31 -7.05
C TYR A 79 11.50 -3.05 -7.91
N SER A 80 10.75 -2.02 -7.51
CA SER A 80 10.74 -0.73 -8.19
C SER A 80 12.11 -0.06 -8.14
N VAL A 81 12.73 0.00 -6.95
CA VAL A 81 14.06 0.58 -6.74
C VAL A 81 15.15 -0.18 -7.52
N GLU A 82 15.11 -1.52 -7.51
CA GLU A 82 16.05 -2.38 -8.24
C GLU A 82 15.71 -2.53 -9.74
N ARG A 83 14.65 -1.86 -10.23
CA ARG A 83 14.18 -1.95 -11.62
C ARG A 83 13.86 -3.38 -12.09
N LYS A 84 13.42 -4.25 -11.17
CA LYS A 84 12.95 -5.61 -11.46
C LYS A 84 11.49 -5.59 -11.92
N VAL A 85 11.26 -5.09 -13.15
CA VAL A 85 9.92 -4.83 -13.69
C VAL A 85 9.02 -6.07 -13.71
N SER A 86 9.57 -7.25 -14.08
CA SER A 86 8.78 -8.50 -14.12
C SER A 86 8.27 -8.93 -12.73
N ASN A 87 9.14 -8.90 -11.72
CA ASN A 87 8.75 -9.18 -10.33
C ASN A 87 7.74 -8.14 -9.83
N LEU A 88 7.96 -6.86 -10.12
CA LEU A 88 7.02 -5.80 -9.76
C LEU A 88 5.64 -6.04 -10.37
N TRP A 89 5.58 -6.36 -11.65
CA TRP A 89 4.34 -6.57 -12.39
C TRP A 89 3.54 -7.74 -11.83
N THR A 90 4.19 -8.91 -11.71
CA THR A 90 3.54 -10.13 -11.20
C THR A 90 3.13 -10.00 -9.74
N ALA A 91 3.99 -9.43 -8.89
CA ALA A 91 3.67 -9.19 -7.49
C ALA A 91 2.51 -8.19 -7.32
N SER A 92 2.42 -7.16 -8.16
CA SER A 92 1.30 -6.20 -8.12
C SER A 92 -0.04 -6.88 -8.44
N ALA A 93 -0.06 -7.78 -9.44
CA ALA A 93 -1.24 -8.57 -9.77
C ALA A 93 -1.67 -9.51 -8.64
N MET A 94 -0.72 -10.04 -7.87
CA MET A 94 -1.00 -10.84 -6.68
C MET A 94 -1.50 -9.98 -5.53
N ALA A 95 -0.88 -8.84 -5.26
CA ALA A 95 -1.29 -7.89 -4.24
C ALA A 95 -2.74 -7.43 -4.44
N ALA A 96 -3.12 -7.09 -5.67
CA ALA A 96 -4.50 -6.75 -6.03
C ALA A 96 -5.47 -7.89 -5.71
N ARG A 97 -5.17 -9.13 -6.14
CA ARG A 97 -6.03 -10.29 -5.86
C ARG A 97 -6.16 -10.57 -4.36
N ILE A 98 -5.09 -10.45 -3.58
CA ILE A 98 -5.12 -10.63 -2.13
C ILE A 98 -5.99 -9.54 -1.48
N ALA A 99 -5.85 -8.29 -1.90
CA ALA A 99 -6.65 -7.19 -1.37
C ALA A 99 -8.15 -7.38 -1.65
N TYR A 100 -8.52 -7.84 -2.85
CA TYR A 100 -9.90 -8.21 -3.17
C TYR A 100 -10.39 -9.45 -2.41
N GLY A 101 -9.56 -10.49 -2.29
CA GLY A 101 -9.89 -11.69 -1.53
C GLY A 101 -10.14 -11.40 -0.05
N LEU A 102 -9.39 -10.46 0.52
CA LEU A 102 -9.59 -9.92 1.87
C LEU A 102 -10.73 -8.90 1.97
N ARG A 103 -11.38 -8.56 0.85
CA ARG A 103 -12.44 -7.56 0.74
C ARG A 103 -12.01 -6.17 1.24
N LEU A 104 -10.73 -5.81 1.08
CA LEU A 104 -10.21 -4.51 1.52
C LEU A 104 -10.75 -3.35 0.67
N ASN A 105 -11.20 -3.64 -0.54
CA ASN A 105 -11.83 -2.66 -1.44
C ASN A 105 -13.19 -2.14 -0.94
N HIS A 106 -13.71 -2.66 0.16
CA HIS A 106 -14.90 -2.17 0.84
C HIS A 106 -14.53 -1.57 2.19
N GLU A 107 -15.25 -0.53 2.60
CA GLU A 107 -15.08 0.07 3.91
C GLU A 107 -15.24 -0.98 5.04
N ALA A 108 -14.26 -0.99 5.95
CA ALA A 108 -14.27 -1.89 7.09
C ALA A 108 -15.39 -1.53 8.07
N SER A 109 -15.92 -2.52 8.79
CA SER A 109 -16.94 -2.31 9.84
C SER A 109 -16.48 -1.27 10.87
N ASP A 110 -17.42 -0.46 11.37
CA ASP A 110 -17.16 0.54 12.42
C ASP A 110 -16.74 -0.05 13.77
N LYS A 111 -16.84 -1.37 13.92
CA LYS A 111 -16.28 -2.10 15.07
C LYS A 111 -14.75 -2.21 15.03
N ILE A 112 -14.13 -1.92 13.90
CA ILE A 112 -12.67 -2.01 13.72
C ILE A 112 -12.03 -0.67 14.13
N PRO A 113 -10.93 -0.67 14.91
CA PRO A 113 -10.23 0.55 15.28
C PRO A 113 -9.79 1.39 14.09
N PHE A 114 -9.80 2.72 14.24
CA PHE A 114 -9.49 3.67 13.18
C PHE A 114 -8.16 3.36 12.47
N ILE A 115 -7.06 3.18 13.21
CA ILE A 115 -5.75 2.85 12.62
C ILE A 115 -5.79 1.61 11.72
N LEU A 116 -6.54 0.58 12.12
CA LEU A 116 -6.63 -0.65 11.31
C LEU A 116 -7.51 -0.42 10.07
N LYS A 117 -8.59 0.36 10.19
CA LYS A 117 -9.39 0.78 9.02
C LYS A 117 -8.51 1.56 8.05
N GLU A 118 -7.84 2.60 8.53
CA GLU A 118 -7.02 3.50 7.71
C GLU A 118 -5.81 2.80 7.09
N THR A 119 -5.15 1.90 7.83
CA THR A 119 -4.10 1.02 7.28
C THR A 119 -4.63 0.21 6.08
N ARG A 120 -5.82 -0.38 6.19
CA ARG A 120 -6.45 -1.14 5.09
C ARG A 120 -6.79 -0.25 3.90
N ARG A 121 -7.31 0.97 4.14
CA ARG A 121 -7.56 1.95 3.07
C ARG A 121 -6.27 2.24 2.32
N ARG A 122 -5.21 2.60 3.05
CA ARG A 122 -3.89 2.92 2.48
C ARG A 122 -3.33 1.75 1.67
N LEU A 123 -3.46 0.50 2.12
CA LEU A 123 -3.04 -0.67 1.33
C LEU A 123 -3.76 -0.77 -0.03
N VAL A 124 -5.07 -0.54 -0.06
CA VAL A 124 -5.85 -0.55 -1.32
C VAL A 124 -5.43 0.60 -2.22
N TRP A 125 -5.29 1.80 -1.67
CA TRP A 125 -4.90 2.97 -2.44
C TRP A 125 -3.44 2.87 -2.95
N SER A 126 -2.56 2.19 -2.22
CA SER A 126 -1.22 1.82 -2.67
C SER A 126 -1.27 0.95 -3.93
N ILE A 127 -2.10 -0.10 -3.90
CA ILE A 127 -2.27 -1.01 -5.04
C ILE A 127 -2.91 -0.28 -6.22
N PHE A 128 -3.94 0.54 -5.98
CA PHE A 128 -4.58 1.33 -7.02
C PHE A 128 -3.58 2.26 -7.72
N MET A 129 -2.74 2.98 -6.97
CA MET A 129 -1.74 3.85 -7.57
C MET A 129 -0.68 3.10 -8.37
N LEU A 130 -0.24 1.92 -7.88
CA LEU A 130 0.66 1.05 -8.63
C LEU A 130 0.00 0.58 -9.93
N ASP A 131 -1.24 0.11 -9.88
CA ASP A 131 -2.02 -0.29 -11.05
C ASP A 131 -2.10 0.83 -12.10
N LYS A 132 -2.53 2.03 -11.71
CA LYS A 132 -2.68 3.16 -12.65
C LYS A 132 -1.35 3.68 -13.21
N LEU A 133 -0.25 3.48 -12.48
CA LEU A 133 1.07 3.81 -12.98
C LEU A 133 1.53 2.83 -14.08
N TYR A 134 1.24 1.53 -13.91
CA TYR A 134 1.79 0.47 -14.75
C TYR A 134 0.84 -0.06 -15.83
N ALA A 135 -0.48 0.00 -15.65
CA ALA A 135 -1.46 -0.42 -16.65
C ALA A 135 -1.48 0.48 -17.90
N GLY A 136 -0.95 1.71 -17.81
CA GLY A 136 -0.72 2.56 -18.98
C GLY A 136 -1.97 3.05 -19.72
N GLY A 137 -3.18 2.80 -19.20
CA GLY A 137 -4.44 3.08 -19.92
C GLY A 137 -5.00 1.88 -20.68
N PHE A 138 -4.34 0.71 -20.64
CA PHE A 138 -4.84 -0.51 -21.27
C PHE A 138 -5.82 -1.24 -20.34
N PRO A 139 -7.12 -1.33 -20.69
CA PRO A 139 -8.12 -1.95 -19.82
C PRO A 139 -7.82 -3.43 -19.50
N GLU A 140 -7.18 -4.15 -20.44
CA GLU A 140 -6.81 -5.56 -20.27
C GLU A 140 -5.72 -5.78 -19.21
N LEU A 141 -4.98 -4.71 -18.88
CA LEU A 141 -3.91 -4.72 -17.87
C LEU A 141 -4.34 -4.11 -16.54
N THR A 142 -5.54 -3.51 -16.48
CA THR A 142 -6.08 -2.88 -15.27
C THR A 142 -6.43 -3.94 -14.22
N LEU A 143 -5.73 -3.88 -13.09
CA LEU A 143 -5.94 -4.76 -11.94
C LEU A 143 -7.00 -4.22 -10.97
N CYS A 144 -7.09 -2.89 -10.84
CA CYS A 144 -7.96 -2.24 -9.87
C CYS A 144 -8.82 -1.16 -10.55
N PRO A 145 -9.94 -1.53 -11.18
CA PRO A 145 -10.87 -0.58 -11.77
C PRO A 145 -11.46 0.34 -10.69
N ALA A 146 -11.56 1.64 -10.98
CA ALA A 146 -12.01 2.65 -10.01
C ALA A 146 -13.42 2.37 -9.46
N ASN A 147 -14.32 1.83 -10.28
CA ASN A 147 -15.70 1.49 -9.90
C ASN A 147 -15.81 0.30 -8.93
N THR A 148 -14.73 -0.48 -8.72
CA THR A 148 -14.69 -1.57 -7.75
C THR A 148 -14.23 -1.14 -6.35
N LEU A 149 -13.84 0.13 -6.19
CA LEU A 149 -13.36 0.69 -4.93
C LEU A 149 -14.51 1.37 -4.19
N HIS A 150 -14.98 0.73 -3.13
CA HIS A 150 -16.04 1.20 -2.23
C HIS A 150 -15.47 1.56 -0.85
N VAL A 151 -14.23 2.05 -0.83
CA VAL A 151 -13.47 2.43 0.35
C VAL A 151 -13.15 3.93 0.29
N LYS A 152 -13.18 4.61 1.43
CA LYS A 152 -12.88 6.04 1.50
C LYS A 152 -11.41 6.32 1.14
N LEU A 153 -11.12 7.52 0.65
CA LEU A 153 -9.76 7.99 0.34
C LEU A 153 -8.92 8.08 1.63
N PRO A 154 -7.58 7.93 1.56
CA PRO A 154 -6.72 8.03 2.72
C PRO A 154 -6.78 9.42 3.35
N CYS A 155 -6.75 9.46 4.68
CA CYS A 155 -6.67 10.70 5.43
C CYS A 155 -5.25 11.30 5.41
N GLU A 156 -5.13 12.51 5.93
CA GLU A 156 -3.85 13.18 6.17
C GLU A 156 -2.92 12.35 7.07
N GLU A 157 -1.60 12.50 6.86
CA GLU A 157 -0.60 11.76 7.61
C GLU A 157 -0.66 12.06 9.11
N GLN A 158 -0.91 13.32 9.47
CA GLN A 158 -1.03 13.73 10.87
C GLN A 158 -2.20 13.01 11.57
N ASN A 159 -3.36 12.91 10.92
CA ASN A 159 -4.53 12.23 11.47
C ASN A 159 -4.26 10.73 11.62
N PHE A 160 -3.57 10.14 10.64
CA PHE A 160 -3.16 8.74 10.70
C PHE A 160 -2.18 8.49 11.85
N GLU A 161 -1.10 9.28 11.97
CA GLU A 161 -0.08 9.11 13.01
C GLU A 161 -0.60 9.37 14.43
N LEU A 162 -1.52 10.32 14.60
CA LEU A 162 -2.05 10.71 15.91
C LEU A 162 -3.30 9.93 16.32
N ASP A 163 -3.75 8.95 15.52
CA ASP A 163 -5.00 8.21 15.76
C ASP A 163 -6.21 9.15 15.91
N ILE A 164 -6.32 10.15 15.02
CA ILE A 164 -7.41 11.11 14.97
C ILE A 164 -8.39 10.67 13.87
N PRO A 165 -9.58 10.14 14.23
CA PRO A 165 -10.55 9.70 13.24
C PRO A 165 -11.07 10.88 12.42
N VAL A 166 -11.05 10.73 11.09
CA VAL A 166 -11.63 11.69 10.16
C VAL A 166 -12.41 10.96 9.07
N GLU A 167 -13.51 11.59 8.64
CA GLU A 167 -14.30 11.10 7.53
C GLU A 167 -13.80 11.70 6.22
N THR A 168 -13.37 10.85 5.30
CA THR A 168 -12.96 11.24 3.95
C THR A 168 -13.98 10.76 2.91
N SER A 169 -13.92 11.32 1.71
CA SER A 169 -14.80 10.95 0.61
C SER A 169 -14.42 9.63 -0.05
N LEU A 170 -15.33 9.07 -0.86
CA LEU A 170 -14.97 8.09 -1.89
C LEU A 170 -14.19 8.75 -3.04
N LEU A 171 -13.63 7.93 -3.94
CA LEU A 171 -12.95 8.40 -5.16
C LEU A 171 -13.90 9.03 -6.17
N VAL A 172 -15.04 8.39 -6.38
CA VAL A 172 -16.14 8.91 -7.21
C VAL A 172 -17.26 9.32 -6.26
N GLN A 173 -17.52 10.62 -6.16
CA GLN A 173 -18.68 11.15 -5.45
C GLN A 173 -19.80 11.43 -6.45
N ALA A 174 -21.03 11.04 -6.11
CA ALA A 174 -22.21 11.51 -6.83
C ALA A 174 -22.68 12.81 -6.19
N GLY A 175 -22.66 13.92 -6.95
CA GLY A 175 -23.18 15.22 -6.50
C GLY A 175 -22.12 16.30 -6.23
N SER A 176 -22.54 17.38 -5.58
CA SER A 176 -21.72 18.55 -5.25
C SER A 176 -20.62 18.21 -4.25
N PHE A 177 -19.39 18.65 -4.54
CA PHE A 177 -18.25 18.61 -3.62
C PHE A 177 -18.55 19.45 -2.37
N PRO A 178 -18.76 18.85 -1.18
CA PRO A 178 -18.65 19.61 0.06
C PRO A 178 -17.21 20.13 0.18
N GLU A 179 -16.96 21.09 1.08
CA GLU A 179 -15.57 21.37 1.49
C GLU A 179 -14.94 20.08 2.02
N GLU A 180 -14.13 19.44 1.16
CA GLU A 180 -13.43 18.22 1.49
C GLU A 180 -12.30 18.57 2.46
N SER A 181 -12.45 18.15 3.71
CA SER A 181 -11.43 18.28 4.74
C SER A 181 -10.85 16.92 5.09
N GLY A 182 -9.56 16.90 5.44
CA GLY A 182 -8.89 15.72 6.00
C GLY A 182 -8.41 14.66 4.99
N ILE A 183 -8.56 14.87 3.68
CA ILE A 183 -7.96 14.00 2.66
C ILE A 183 -6.45 14.26 2.60
N GLY A 184 -5.65 13.21 2.69
CA GLY A 184 -4.20 13.30 2.61
C GLY A 184 -3.68 13.39 1.18
N ILE A 185 -2.38 13.69 1.04
CA ILE A 185 -1.68 13.72 -0.26
C ILE A 185 -1.88 12.44 -1.08
N MET A 186 -1.95 11.29 -0.41
CA MET A 186 -2.19 9.99 -1.04
C MET A 186 -3.57 9.94 -1.73
N GLY A 187 -4.61 10.51 -1.10
CA GLY A 187 -5.95 10.58 -1.68
C GLY A 187 -6.01 11.51 -2.89
N TYR A 188 -5.35 12.67 -2.84
CA TYR A 188 -5.27 13.57 -3.99
C TYR A 188 -4.50 12.96 -5.17
N ILE A 189 -3.41 12.25 -4.90
CA ILE A 189 -2.67 11.55 -5.97
C ILE A 189 -3.49 10.41 -6.56
N ALA A 190 -4.25 9.67 -5.75
CA ALA A 190 -5.17 8.66 -6.26
C ALA A 190 -6.21 9.26 -7.23
N ARG A 191 -6.78 10.42 -6.89
CA ARG A 191 -7.68 11.16 -7.81
C ARG A 191 -6.98 11.56 -9.10
N LEU A 192 -5.80 12.16 -9.00
CA LEU A 192 -5.02 12.56 -10.18
C LEU A 192 -4.71 11.36 -11.09
N MET A 193 -4.33 10.22 -10.50
CA MET A 193 -4.08 8.98 -11.24
C MET A 193 -5.35 8.42 -11.88
N SER A 194 -6.49 8.52 -11.21
CA SER A 194 -7.80 8.13 -11.77
C SER A 194 -8.17 8.98 -12.98
N ILE A 195 -8.01 10.31 -12.88
CA ILE A 195 -8.28 11.25 -13.98
C ILE A 195 -7.33 10.96 -15.14
N ARG A 196 -6.02 10.83 -14.86
CA ARG A 196 -5.02 10.49 -15.89
C ARG A 196 -5.38 9.21 -16.62
N HIS A 197 -5.77 8.16 -15.92
CA HIS A 197 -6.13 6.88 -16.53
C HIS A 197 -7.35 7.02 -17.44
N ALA A 198 -8.39 7.74 -17.00
CA ALA A 198 -9.58 7.99 -17.81
C ALA A 198 -9.33 8.82 -19.08
N ILE A 199 -8.20 9.55 -19.16
CA ILE A 199 -7.77 10.27 -20.38
C ILE A 199 -6.99 9.35 -21.33
N LEU A 200 -6.36 8.29 -20.80
CA LEU A 200 -5.53 7.36 -21.57
C LEU A 200 -6.32 6.18 -22.14
N GLU A 201 -7.47 5.85 -21.55
CA GLU A 201 -8.46 4.90 -22.09
C GLU A 201 -9.23 5.49 -23.28
#